data_AF-A0A935VT85-F1
#
_entry.id   AF-A0A935VT85-F1
#
_cell.length_a   1.000
_cell.length_b   1.000
_cell.length_c   1.000
_cell.angle_alpha   90.00
_cell.angle_beta   90.00
_cell.angle_gamma   90.00
#
_symmetry.space_group_name_H-M   'P 1'
#
loop_
_entity.id
_entity.type
_entity.pdbx_description
1 polymer ?
#
loop_
_entity_poly.entity_id
_entity_poly.type
_entity_poly.pdbx_seq_one_letter_code
_entity_poly.pdbx_strand_id
1 'polypeptide(L)'
;MSTTIISAAGKLKTLSPKEEKDFDLTQSATETFYNLHRLIESKAPANNSLLGGKLGMALYYFSVYEALEKPEYAEKCVALLEEVLQQMDTTAPEIFGNAFSAGGAGLGYVITELHNAGLIEIDLQDELEMLDRFLFDSAMEQIIKYDAVDFLHGAMGVLHYFTQRLPGLGTTGFCSPAIENYVQKIIDAICGKAVEEPEGIWFRNYVTAEKDKQEINLSLSHGLSGLLVLLIQAQEKIAVNPFLQHTVMEGINFMLAQQAEVDFLKNKLSFFPFHDKQC
;
A
#
# COMPACT_ATOMS: atom_id res chain seq x y z
N MET A 1 -20.67 2.43 5.82
CA MET A 1 -20.47 1.28 4.89
C MET A 1 -21.68 0.36 4.99
N SER A 2 -21.96 -0.52 4.04
CA SER A 2 -23.18 -1.35 4.13
C SER A 2 -23.13 -2.28 5.35
N THR A 3 -24.30 -2.58 5.93
CA THR A 3 -24.48 -3.58 6.99
C THR A 3 -23.97 -4.97 6.57
N THR A 4 -23.78 -5.20 5.25
CA THR A 4 -23.22 -6.45 4.69
C THR A 4 -21.79 -6.72 5.13
N ILE A 5 -20.88 -5.73 5.13
CA ILE A 5 -19.47 -5.94 5.51
C ILE A 5 -19.38 -6.38 6.98
N ILE A 6 -20.19 -5.77 7.85
CA ILE A 6 -20.28 -6.11 9.28
C ILE A 6 -20.86 -7.52 9.48
N SER A 7 -21.78 -7.97 8.61
CA SER A 7 -22.39 -9.31 8.66
C SER A 7 -21.50 -10.42 8.06
N ALA A 8 -20.68 -10.09 7.06
CA ALA A 8 -19.80 -11.02 6.37
C ALA A 8 -18.57 -11.40 7.19
N ALA A 9 -18.03 -10.47 7.98
CA ALA A 9 -16.92 -10.75 8.89
C ALA A 9 -17.31 -11.75 10.00
N GLY A 10 -18.60 -11.80 10.37
CA GLY A 10 -19.15 -12.78 11.31
C GLY A 10 -19.36 -14.20 10.75
N LYS A 11 -19.06 -14.44 9.47
CA LYS A 11 -19.12 -15.77 8.83
C LYS A 11 -17.75 -16.18 8.35
N LEU A 12 -16.85 -16.47 9.29
CA LEU A 12 -15.66 -17.25 8.98
C LEU A 12 -16.10 -18.56 8.34
N LYS A 13 -15.61 -18.84 7.14
CA LYS A 13 -15.72 -20.17 6.53
C LYS A 13 -15.19 -21.17 7.56
N THR A 14 -15.78 -22.36 7.64
CA THR A 14 -15.10 -23.48 8.31
C THR A 14 -13.80 -23.71 7.54
N LEU A 15 -12.71 -23.15 8.05
CA LEU A 15 -11.38 -23.26 7.48
C LEU A 15 -11.03 -24.74 7.48
N SER A 16 -11.04 -25.36 6.30
CA SER A 16 -10.42 -26.67 6.13
C SER A 16 -8.92 -26.47 6.33
N PRO A 17 -8.25 -27.23 7.22
CA PRO A 17 -6.81 -27.16 7.34
C PRO A 17 -6.18 -27.33 5.96
N LYS A 18 -5.40 -26.34 5.53
CA LYS A 18 -4.44 -26.56 4.44
C LYS A 18 -3.40 -27.55 4.95
N GLU A 19 -2.82 -28.34 4.06
CA GLU A 19 -1.81 -29.34 4.43
C GLU A 19 -0.74 -28.69 5.30
N GLU A 20 -0.52 -29.27 6.49
CA GLU A 20 0.35 -28.75 7.53
C GLU A 20 1.77 -28.55 6.97
N LYS A 21 2.10 -27.31 6.61
CA LYS A 21 3.47 -26.96 6.23
C LYS A 21 4.27 -26.79 7.51
N ASP A 22 5.13 -27.76 7.81
CA ASP A 22 6.14 -27.61 8.85
C ASP A 22 7.09 -26.46 8.48
N PHE A 23 6.85 -25.29 9.09
CA PHE A 23 7.69 -24.12 8.95
C PHE A 23 8.89 -24.26 9.89
N ASP A 24 10.03 -24.72 9.36
CA ASP A 24 11.27 -24.91 10.10
C ASP A 24 11.97 -23.56 10.38
N LEU A 25 11.50 -22.87 11.41
CA LEU A 25 12.23 -21.74 12.00
C LEU A 25 13.33 -22.29 12.91
N THR A 26 14.55 -21.79 12.72
CA THR A 26 15.62 -21.98 13.71
C THR A 26 15.09 -21.59 15.10
N GLN A 27 15.48 -22.32 16.15
CA GLN A 27 15.01 -22.09 17.51
C GLN A 27 15.09 -20.61 17.95
N SER A 28 16.16 -19.91 17.55
CA SER A 28 16.36 -18.48 17.81
C SER A 28 15.32 -17.57 17.13
N ALA A 29 14.90 -17.91 15.91
CA ALA A 29 13.88 -17.15 15.18
C ALA A 29 12.49 -17.38 15.77
N THR A 30 12.19 -18.62 16.19
CA THR A 30 10.95 -18.98 16.89
C THR A 30 10.81 -18.24 18.21
N GLU A 31 11.86 -18.23 19.04
CA GLU A 31 11.88 -17.49 20.30
C GLU A 31 11.71 -15.98 20.08
N THR A 32 12.38 -15.42 19.07
CA THR A 32 12.26 -14.00 18.70
C THR A 32 10.83 -13.67 18.29
N PHE A 33 10.20 -14.51 17.46
CA PHE A 33 8.81 -14.34 17.05
C PHE A 33 7.86 -14.31 18.26
N TYR A 34 7.94 -15.29 19.15
CA TYR A 34 7.04 -15.34 20.33
C TYR A 34 7.28 -14.17 21.30
N ASN A 35 8.53 -13.69 21.42
CA ASN A 35 8.82 -12.50 22.21
C ASN A 35 8.19 -11.24 21.61
N LEU A 36 8.32 -11.05 20.30
CA LEU A 36 7.70 -9.93 19.59
C LEU A 36 6.18 -10.02 19.63
N HIS A 37 5.61 -11.20 19.42
CA HIS A 37 4.18 -11.44 19.47
C HIS A 37 3.60 -11.04 20.82
N ARG A 38 4.19 -11.51 21.93
CA ARG A 38 3.77 -11.13 23.29
C ARG A 38 3.87 -9.61 23.52
N LEU A 39 4.90 -8.97 22.99
CA LEU A 39 5.05 -7.51 23.10
C LEU A 39 3.94 -6.79 22.32
N ILE A 40 3.61 -7.24 21.12
CA ILE A 40 2.53 -6.68 20.30
C ILE A 40 1.18 -6.87 21.00
N GLU A 41 0.88 -8.07 21.48
CA GLU A 41 -0.37 -8.36 22.21
C GLU A 41 -0.54 -7.52 23.48
N SER A 42 0.57 -7.16 24.14
CA SER A 42 0.55 -6.35 25.35
C SER A 42 0.21 -4.86 25.10
N LYS A 43 0.20 -4.41 23.85
CA LYS A 43 -0.06 -3.02 23.48
C LYS A 43 -1.36 -2.88 22.72
N ALA A 44 -2.28 -2.09 23.28
CA ALA A 44 -3.48 -1.71 22.56
C ALA A 44 -3.13 -0.77 21.39
N PRO A 45 -3.72 -0.95 20.20
CA PRO A 45 -3.58 -0.01 19.09
C PRO A 45 -4.17 1.36 19.48
N ALA A 46 -3.50 2.43 19.07
CA ALA A 46 -3.83 3.79 19.51
C ALA A 46 -5.00 4.42 18.73
N ASN A 47 -5.32 3.88 17.56
CA ASN A 47 -6.34 4.37 16.63
C ASN A 47 -6.70 3.26 15.62
N ASN A 48 -7.50 3.60 14.61
CA ASN A 48 -7.91 2.70 13.54
C ASN A 48 -7.03 2.74 12.27
N SER A 49 -5.95 3.53 12.21
CA SER A 49 -5.16 3.68 10.98
C SER A 49 -4.36 2.43 10.62
N LEU A 50 -3.91 2.37 9.36
CA LEU A 50 -2.99 1.33 8.89
C LEU A 50 -1.62 1.49 9.57
N LEU A 51 -1.10 2.71 9.60
CA LEU A 51 0.13 3.04 10.29
C LEU A 51 -0.16 3.33 11.76
N GLY A 52 0.19 2.38 12.65
CA GLY A 52 0.11 2.54 14.10
C GLY A 52 -1.25 2.19 14.74
N GLY A 53 -2.20 1.68 13.98
CA GLY A 53 -3.56 1.37 14.45
C GLY A 53 -4.02 -0.06 14.22
N LYS A 54 -5.33 -0.27 14.42
CA LYS A 54 -5.99 -1.59 14.30
C LYS A 54 -5.84 -2.21 12.94
N LEU A 55 -5.87 -1.44 11.85
CA LEU A 55 -5.69 -1.98 10.50
C LEU A 55 -4.28 -2.55 10.28
N GLY A 56 -3.25 -1.89 10.79
CA GLY A 56 -1.89 -2.43 10.75
C GLY A 56 -1.75 -3.70 11.59
N MET A 57 -2.41 -3.73 12.75
CA MET A 57 -2.46 -4.91 13.62
C MET A 57 -3.25 -6.07 12.99
N ALA A 58 -4.30 -5.77 12.22
CA ALA A 58 -5.03 -6.76 11.44
C ALA A 58 -4.13 -7.39 10.37
N LEU A 59 -3.38 -6.58 9.60
CA LEU A 59 -2.40 -7.10 8.63
C LEU A 59 -1.28 -7.90 9.29
N TYR A 60 -0.84 -7.50 10.49
CA TYR A 60 0.11 -8.29 11.27
C TYR A 60 -0.46 -9.68 11.54
N TYR A 61 -1.68 -9.79 12.09
CA TYR A 61 -2.28 -11.09 12.35
C TYR A 61 -2.58 -11.89 11.09
N PHE A 62 -2.93 -11.21 9.99
CA PHE A 62 -3.05 -11.84 8.68
C PHE A 62 -1.72 -12.45 8.24
N SER A 63 -0.62 -11.71 8.33
CA SER A 63 0.73 -12.21 7.97
C SER A 63 1.16 -13.39 8.85
N VAL A 64 0.84 -13.34 10.15
CA VAL A 64 1.11 -14.44 11.07
C VAL A 64 0.26 -15.67 10.73
N TYR A 65 -1.00 -15.47 10.37
CA TYR A 65 -1.86 -16.53 9.88
C TYR A 65 -1.32 -17.14 8.59
N GLU A 66 -0.87 -16.35 7.61
CA GLU A 66 -0.25 -16.89 6.39
C GLU A 66 1.01 -17.71 6.66
N ALA A 67 1.78 -17.35 7.69
CA ALA A 67 3.00 -18.05 8.04
C ALA A 67 2.78 -19.32 8.89
N LEU A 68 1.81 -19.29 9.82
CA LEU A 68 1.61 -20.36 10.82
C LEU A 68 0.33 -21.18 10.62
N GLU A 69 -0.57 -20.72 9.76
CA GLU A 69 -1.86 -21.35 9.43
C GLU A 69 -2.76 -21.65 10.64
N LYS A 70 -2.58 -20.92 11.76
CA LYS A 70 -3.39 -21.08 12.96
C LYS A 70 -4.67 -20.21 12.88
N PRO A 71 -5.88 -20.80 12.95
CA PRO A 71 -7.15 -20.07 12.80
C PRO A 71 -7.32 -18.90 13.77
N GLU A 72 -6.77 -19.00 14.99
CA GLU A 72 -6.82 -17.95 16.01
C GLU A 72 -6.28 -16.60 15.54
N TYR A 73 -5.31 -16.58 14.61
CA TYR A 73 -4.77 -15.33 14.06
C TYR A 73 -5.67 -14.75 12.97
N ALA A 74 -6.30 -15.60 12.15
CA ALA A 74 -7.32 -15.15 11.21
C ALA A 74 -8.52 -14.55 11.94
N GLU A 75 -8.97 -15.19 13.03
CA GLU A 75 -10.04 -14.68 13.89
C GLU A 75 -9.71 -13.30 14.48
N LYS A 76 -8.49 -13.12 15.02
CA LYS A 76 -8.04 -11.82 15.53
C LYS A 76 -7.97 -10.74 14.44
N CYS A 77 -7.51 -11.10 13.25
CA CYS A 77 -7.45 -10.20 12.10
C CYS A 77 -8.85 -9.69 11.74
N VAL A 78 -9.81 -10.61 11.57
CA VAL A 78 -11.19 -10.28 11.20
C VAL A 78 -11.88 -9.48 12.31
N ALA A 79 -11.70 -9.85 13.58
CA ALA A 79 -12.27 -9.11 14.71
C ALA A 79 -11.80 -7.65 14.76
N LEU A 80 -10.52 -7.39 14.50
CA LEU A 80 -10.00 -6.02 14.43
C LEU A 80 -10.62 -5.21 13.29
N LEU A 81 -10.81 -5.84 12.13
CA LEU A 81 -11.49 -5.19 11.00
C LEU A 81 -12.94 -4.87 11.35
N GLU A 82 -13.67 -5.78 11.99
CA GLU A 82 -15.04 -5.54 12.47
C GLU A 82 -15.13 -4.35 13.41
N GLU A 83 -14.22 -4.27 14.39
CA GLU A 83 -14.17 -3.15 15.31
C GLU A 83 -13.96 -1.82 14.58
N VAL A 84 -13.07 -1.79 13.58
CA VAL A 84 -12.83 -0.59 12.77
C VAL A 84 -14.10 -0.20 12.01
N LEU A 85 -14.77 -1.15 11.36
CA LEU A 85 -15.97 -0.90 10.57
C LEU A 85 -17.15 -0.42 11.42
N GLN A 86 -17.36 -1.02 12.60
CA GLN A 86 -18.40 -0.59 13.54
C GLN A 86 -18.22 0.85 14.01
N GLN A 87 -16.97 1.33 14.08
CA GLN A 87 -16.66 2.70 14.48
C GLN A 87 -16.81 3.71 13.34
N MET A 88 -16.93 3.26 12.09
CA MET A 88 -17.13 4.17 10.95
C MET A 88 -18.53 4.79 10.89
N ASP A 89 -19.53 4.13 11.49
CA ASP A 89 -20.91 4.64 11.53
C ASP A 89 -21.13 5.66 12.67
N THR A 90 -20.05 6.08 13.34
CA THR A 90 -20.10 7.11 14.38
C THR A 90 -19.99 8.52 13.80
N THR A 91 -20.35 9.54 14.59
CA THR A 91 -20.31 10.95 14.16
C THR A 91 -18.90 11.51 13.94
N ALA A 92 -17.85 10.77 14.30
CA ALA A 92 -16.45 11.18 14.18
C ALA A 92 -15.56 9.98 13.81
N PRO A 93 -15.60 9.52 12.55
CA PRO A 93 -14.80 8.38 12.12
C PRO A 93 -13.30 8.72 12.18
N GLU A 94 -12.50 7.82 12.75
CA GLU A 94 -11.04 7.97 12.83
C GLU A 94 -10.35 7.78 11.47
N ILE A 95 -10.95 6.99 10.58
CA ILE A 95 -10.46 6.80 9.21
C ILE A 95 -11.11 7.85 8.34
N PHE A 96 -10.30 8.79 7.86
CA PHE A 96 -10.75 9.90 7.02
C PHE A 96 -9.73 10.22 5.93
N GLY A 97 -10.22 10.72 4.80
CA GLY A 97 -9.37 11.07 3.65
C GLY A 97 -8.92 9.85 2.84
N ASN A 98 -7.99 10.07 1.91
CA ASN A 98 -7.58 9.09 0.91
C ASN A 98 -6.26 8.38 1.22
N ALA A 99 -5.50 8.85 2.22
CA ALA A 99 -4.16 8.36 2.51
C ALA A 99 -4.12 6.85 2.76
N PHE A 100 -3.06 6.18 2.28
CA PHE A 100 -2.86 4.75 2.55
C PHE A 100 -2.54 4.48 4.03
N SER A 101 -1.73 5.34 4.64
CA SER A 101 -1.30 5.21 6.03
C SER A 101 -2.43 5.35 7.05
N ALA A 102 -3.45 6.16 6.80
CA ALA A 102 -4.47 6.48 7.80
C ALA A 102 -5.90 6.66 7.28
N GLY A 103 -6.10 6.65 5.96
CA GLY A 103 -7.38 6.93 5.32
C GLY A 103 -8.00 5.71 4.64
N GLY A 104 -8.93 6.01 3.74
CA GLY A 104 -9.76 5.03 3.06
C GLY A 104 -8.99 4.06 2.18
N ALA A 105 -7.86 4.45 1.58
CA ALA A 105 -7.07 3.54 0.75
C ALA A 105 -6.45 2.41 1.59
N GLY A 106 -6.00 2.70 2.81
CA GLY A 106 -5.49 1.67 3.73
C GLY A 106 -6.58 0.69 4.16
N LEU A 107 -7.77 1.21 4.48
CA LEU A 107 -8.93 0.38 4.81
C LEU A 107 -9.35 -0.51 3.64
N GLY A 108 -9.51 0.08 2.44
CA GLY A 108 -9.86 -0.65 1.23
C GLY A 108 -8.84 -1.73 0.90
N TYR A 109 -7.55 -1.44 1.08
CA TYR A 109 -6.47 -2.41 0.90
C TYR A 109 -6.62 -3.60 1.85
N VAL A 110 -6.76 -3.38 3.17
CA VAL A 110 -6.94 -4.47 4.13
C VAL A 110 -8.16 -5.33 3.79
N ILE A 111 -9.31 -4.70 3.48
CA ILE A 111 -10.51 -5.42 3.06
C ILE A 111 -10.24 -6.29 1.82
N THR A 112 -9.54 -5.73 0.83
CA THR A 112 -9.19 -6.44 -0.41
C THR A 112 -8.27 -7.63 -0.15
N GLU A 113 -7.24 -7.48 0.69
CA GLU A 113 -6.33 -8.57 1.05
C GLU A 113 -7.07 -9.70 1.76
N LEU A 114 -7.92 -9.39 2.75
CA LEU A 114 -8.67 -10.42 3.47
C LEU A 114 -9.70 -11.12 2.58
N HIS A 115 -10.32 -10.39 1.66
CA HIS A 115 -11.22 -10.98 0.66
C HIS A 115 -10.43 -11.92 -0.27
N ASN A 116 -9.29 -11.48 -0.80
CA ASN A 116 -8.46 -12.28 -1.71
C ASN A 116 -7.92 -13.53 -1.03
N ALA A 117 -7.65 -13.47 0.28
CA ALA A 117 -7.28 -14.61 1.11
C ALA A 117 -8.46 -15.55 1.46
N GLY A 118 -9.70 -15.16 1.15
CA GLY A 118 -10.91 -15.91 1.47
C GLY A 118 -11.29 -15.87 2.95
N LEU A 119 -10.79 -14.88 3.70
CA LEU A 119 -11.11 -14.68 5.13
C LEU A 119 -12.43 -13.94 5.34
N ILE A 120 -12.85 -13.14 4.36
CA ILE A 120 -14.16 -12.48 4.33
C ILE A 120 -14.83 -12.70 2.98
N GLU A 121 -16.16 -12.81 2.98
CA GLU A 121 -16.97 -13.03 1.78
C GLU A 121 -17.89 -11.82 1.56
N ILE A 122 -17.47 -10.92 0.68
CA ILE A 122 -18.20 -9.71 0.32
C ILE A 122 -18.16 -9.50 -1.18
N ASP A 123 -19.19 -8.85 -1.73
CA ASP A 123 -19.08 -8.31 -3.08
C ASP A 123 -18.21 -7.06 -3.02
N LEU A 124 -16.92 -7.24 -3.31
CA LEU A 124 -15.94 -6.17 -3.31
C LEU A 124 -16.33 -5.00 -4.22
N GLN A 125 -17.03 -5.25 -5.33
CA GLN A 125 -17.41 -4.20 -6.26
C GLN A 125 -18.52 -3.33 -5.66
N ASP A 126 -19.58 -3.96 -5.18
CA ASP A 126 -20.74 -3.26 -4.64
C ASP A 126 -20.41 -2.56 -3.31
N GLU A 127 -19.66 -3.23 -2.43
CA GLU A 127 -19.40 -2.73 -1.08
C GLU A 127 -18.40 -1.57 -1.03
N LEU A 128 -17.46 -1.52 -1.99
CA LEU A 128 -16.43 -0.48 -2.04
C LEU A 128 -16.66 0.58 -3.13
N GLU A 129 -17.72 0.52 -3.93
CA GLU A 129 -17.96 1.44 -5.05
C GLU A 129 -17.86 2.93 -4.65
N MET A 130 -18.52 3.32 -3.56
CA MET A 130 -18.51 4.71 -3.08
C MET A 130 -17.13 5.14 -2.60
N LEU A 131 -16.41 4.23 -1.92
CA LEU A 131 -15.04 4.47 -1.47
C LEU A 131 -14.12 4.61 -2.68
N ASP A 132 -14.23 3.71 -3.65
CA ASP A 132 -13.43 3.69 -4.88
C ASP A 132 -13.58 5.01 -5.64
N ARG A 133 -14.81 5.47 -5.83
CA ARG A 133 -15.06 6.75 -6.49
C ARG A 133 -14.43 7.92 -5.73
N PHE A 134 -14.60 7.97 -4.40
CA PHE A 134 -14.01 9.01 -3.57
C PHE A 134 -12.47 9.00 -3.65
N LEU A 135 -11.86 7.81 -3.55
CA LEU A 135 -10.41 7.65 -3.61
C LEU A 135 -9.86 8.05 -4.97
N PHE A 136 -10.53 7.66 -6.06
CA PHE A 136 -10.15 8.06 -7.41
C PHE A 136 -10.19 9.58 -7.59
N ASP A 137 -11.32 10.22 -7.25
CA ASP A 137 -11.48 11.67 -7.39
C ASP A 137 -10.42 12.42 -6.54
N SER A 138 -10.17 11.94 -5.33
CA SER A 138 -9.18 12.53 -4.41
C SER A 138 -7.74 12.35 -4.90
N ALA A 139 -7.38 11.18 -5.45
CA ALA A 139 -6.07 10.92 -6.04
C ALA A 139 -5.81 11.82 -7.26
N MET A 140 -6.80 11.95 -8.16
CA MET A 140 -6.69 12.84 -9.32
C MET A 140 -6.53 14.30 -8.89
N GLU A 141 -7.25 14.74 -7.85
CA GLU A 141 -7.09 16.08 -7.29
C GLU A 141 -5.68 16.29 -6.71
N GLN A 142 -5.16 15.32 -5.95
CA GLN A 142 -3.80 15.35 -5.40
C GLN A 142 -2.74 15.47 -6.48
N ILE A 143 -2.84 14.70 -7.56
CA ILE A 143 -1.88 14.75 -8.67
C ILE A 143 -1.99 16.09 -9.42
N ILE A 144 -3.21 16.48 -9.82
CA ILE A 144 -3.41 17.62 -10.71
C ILE A 144 -3.12 18.95 -9.99
N LYS A 145 -3.65 19.13 -8.77
CA LYS A 145 -3.58 20.43 -8.07
C LYS A 145 -2.38 20.57 -7.15
N TYR A 146 -1.95 19.47 -6.52
CA TYR A 146 -0.99 19.51 -5.42
C TYR A 146 0.32 18.80 -5.74
N ASP A 147 0.39 18.10 -6.87
CA ASP A 147 1.55 17.28 -7.27
C ASP A 147 1.96 16.28 -6.16
N ALA A 148 0.97 15.81 -5.40
CA ALA A 148 1.15 15.00 -4.21
C ALA A 148 1.11 13.51 -4.56
N VAL A 149 2.23 13.01 -5.05
CA VAL A 149 2.43 11.60 -5.49
C VAL A 149 3.08 10.72 -4.41
N ASP A 150 3.01 11.09 -3.14
CA ASP A 150 3.54 10.28 -2.04
C ASP A 150 2.78 8.95 -1.86
N PHE A 151 3.48 7.89 -1.44
CA PHE A 151 2.87 6.58 -1.21
C PHE A 151 1.96 6.56 0.02
N LEU A 152 2.43 7.07 1.17
CA LEU A 152 1.71 6.92 2.43
C LEU A 152 0.56 7.90 2.58
N HIS A 153 0.67 9.09 1.98
CA HIS A 153 -0.23 10.22 2.18
C HIS A 153 -0.82 10.77 0.87
N GLY A 154 -0.28 10.36 -0.28
CA GLY A 154 -0.67 10.89 -1.59
C GLY A 154 -1.34 9.85 -2.50
N ALA A 155 -1.37 10.19 -3.78
CA ALA A 155 -2.10 9.44 -4.80
C ALA A 155 -1.50 8.04 -5.09
N MET A 156 -0.21 7.82 -4.80
CA MET A 156 0.43 6.52 -5.03
C MET A 156 -0.11 5.44 -4.10
N GLY A 157 -0.53 5.81 -2.88
CA GLY A 157 -1.22 4.89 -1.97
C GLY A 157 -2.57 4.42 -2.50
N VAL A 158 -3.30 5.33 -3.15
CA VAL A 158 -4.55 5.01 -3.85
C VAL A 158 -4.30 4.13 -5.07
N LEU A 159 -3.26 4.42 -5.86
CA LEU A 159 -2.85 3.56 -6.97
C LEU A 159 -2.57 2.14 -6.47
N HIS A 160 -1.77 2.01 -5.41
CA HIS A 160 -1.44 0.71 -4.83
C HIS A 160 -2.71 -0.07 -4.45
N TYR A 161 -3.66 0.57 -3.75
CA TYR A 161 -4.96 -0.03 -3.44
C TYR A 161 -5.68 -0.56 -4.69
N PHE A 162 -5.84 0.27 -5.73
CA PHE A 162 -6.53 -0.15 -6.95
C PHE A 162 -5.78 -1.24 -7.72
N THR A 163 -4.44 -1.23 -7.70
CA THR A 163 -3.64 -2.31 -8.28
C THR A 163 -3.90 -3.63 -7.56
N GLN A 164 -4.16 -3.64 -6.25
CA GLN A 164 -4.52 -4.89 -5.54
C GLN A 164 -5.92 -5.40 -5.84
N ARG A 165 -6.79 -4.54 -6.37
CA ARG A 165 -8.12 -4.89 -6.87
C ARG A 165 -8.08 -5.52 -8.27
N LEU A 166 -6.97 -5.38 -9.00
CA LEU A 166 -6.81 -6.00 -10.32
C LEU A 166 -6.42 -7.48 -10.20
N PRO A 167 -6.98 -8.36 -11.06
CA PRO A 167 -6.48 -9.71 -11.23
C PRO A 167 -5.06 -9.68 -11.82
N GLY A 168 -4.28 -10.73 -11.54
CA GLY A 168 -2.96 -10.87 -12.16
C GLY A 168 -3.06 -11.01 -13.68
N LEU A 169 -2.08 -10.51 -14.42
CA LEU A 169 -2.07 -10.61 -15.88
C LEU A 169 -2.19 -12.08 -16.33
N GLY A 170 -3.13 -12.35 -17.23
CA GLY A 170 -3.39 -13.71 -17.73
C GLY A 170 -4.22 -14.59 -16.80
N THR A 171 -4.71 -14.06 -15.68
CA THR A 171 -5.71 -14.75 -14.85
C THR A 171 -7.12 -14.37 -15.30
N THR A 172 -8.06 -15.31 -15.24
CA THR A 172 -9.46 -15.11 -15.65
C THR A 172 -10.33 -14.50 -14.54
N GLY A 173 -9.73 -13.70 -13.66
CA GLY A 173 -10.44 -13.03 -12.57
C GLY A 173 -11.37 -11.94 -13.12
N PHE A 174 -12.59 -11.86 -12.59
CA PHE A 174 -13.48 -10.75 -12.91
C PHE A 174 -12.93 -9.47 -12.27
N CYS A 175 -12.61 -8.48 -13.09
CA CYS A 175 -12.28 -7.14 -12.66
C CYS A 175 -13.37 -6.18 -13.10
N SER A 176 -13.71 -5.21 -12.26
CA SER A 176 -14.57 -4.12 -12.69
C SER A 176 -13.83 -3.24 -13.70
N PRO A 177 -14.43 -2.95 -14.88
CA PRO A 177 -13.86 -2.04 -15.87
C PRO A 177 -13.59 -0.63 -15.30
N ALA A 178 -14.31 -0.25 -14.23
CA ALA A 178 -14.07 1.02 -13.55
C ALA A 178 -12.69 1.06 -12.87
N ILE A 179 -12.29 -0.03 -12.20
CA ILE A 179 -11.01 -0.13 -11.51
C ILE A 179 -9.85 -0.10 -12.50
N GLU A 180 -9.94 -0.85 -13.60
CA GLU A 180 -8.93 -0.81 -14.68
C GLU A 180 -8.75 0.62 -15.21
N ASN A 181 -9.87 1.32 -15.45
CA ASN A 181 -9.85 2.70 -15.91
C ASN A 181 -9.30 3.67 -14.85
N TYR A 182 -9.55 3.44 -13.56
CA TYR A 182 -8.97 4.24 -12.48
C TYR A 182 -7.45 4.07 -12.41
N VAL A 183 -6.96 2.83 -12.43
CA VAL A 183 -5.53 2.52 -12.45
C VAL A 183 -4.86 3.21 -13.64
N GLN A 184 -5.41 3.04 -14.84
CA GLN A 184 -4.85 3.64 -16.06
C GLN A 184 -4.78 5.17 -15.97
N LYS A 185 -5.87 5.83 -15.56
CA LYS A 185 -5.91 7.29 -15.45
C LYS A 185 -4.97 7.84 -14.39
N ILE A 186 -4.85 7.16 -13.26
CA ILE A 186 -3.93 7.55 -12.19
C ILE A 186 -2.48 7.40 -12.68
N ILE A 187 -2.14 6.29 -13.34
CA ILE A 187 -0.82 6.06 -13.94
C ILE A 187 -0.48 7.14 -14.96
N ASP A 188 -1.38 7.43 -15.89
CA ASP A 188 -1.15 8.45 -16.92
C ASP A 188 -0.95 9.83 -16.29
N ALA A 189 -1.74 10.15 -15.27
CA ALA A 189 -1.62 11.41 -14.53
C ALA A 189 -0.29 11.51 -13.77
N ILE A 190 0.16 10.44 -13.10
CA ILE A 190 1.44 10.40 -12.39
C ILE A 190 2.59 10.49 -13.39
N CYS A 191 2.63 9.65 -14.43
CA CYS A 191 3.70 9.67 -15.42
C CYS A 191 3.78 11.03 -16.14
N GLY A 192 2.65 11.72 -16.33
CA GLY A 192 2.62 13.09 -16.83
C GLY A 192 3.25 14.15 -15.91
N LYS A 193 3.63 13.80 -14.67
CA LYS A 193 4.38 14.65 -13.72
C LYS A 193 5.87 14.35 -13.70
N ALA A 194 6.33 13.38 -14.47
CA ALA A 194 7.74 13.11 -14.65
C ALA A 194 8.50 14.39 -15.04
N VAL A 195 9.62 14.62 -14.37
CA VAL A 195 10.60 15.63 -14.76
C VAL A 195 11.69 14.89 -15.52
N GLU A 196 11.79 15.19 -16.81
CA GLU A 196 12.85 14.66 -17.68
C GLU A 196 14.14 15.45 -17.51
N GLU A 197 15.24 14.73 -17.32
CA GLU A 197 16.62 15.22 -17.27
C GLU A 197 17.50 14.39 -18.22
N PRO A 198 18.70 14.86 -18.59
CA PRO A 198 19.61 14.08 -19.43
C PRO A 198 19.94 12.69 -18.87
N GLU A 199 19.93 12.53 -17.55
CA GLU A 199 20.25 11.30 -16.83
C GLU A 199 19.03 10.38 -16.60
N GLY A 200 17.82 10.82 -16.94
CA GLY A 200 16.59 10.03 -16.80
C GLY A 200 15.41 10.85 -16.27
N ILE A 201 14.47 10.18 -15.59
CA ILE A 201 13.25 10.80 -15.05
C ILE A 201 13.26 10.81 -13.53
N TRP A 202 12.77 11.89 -12.92
CA TRP A 202 12.49 11.95 -11.50
C TRP A 202 11.13 12.61 -11.21
N PHE A 203 10.68 12.50 -9.96
CA PHE A 203 9.40 13.07 -9.51
C PHE A 203 9.63 14.04 -8.35
N ARG A 204 8.88 15.14 -8.37
CA ARG A 204 8.91 16.14 -7.30
C ARG A 204 8.40 15.52 -6.00
N ASN A 205 9.11 15.76 -4.91
CA ASN A 205 8.66 15.38 -3.58
C ASN A 205 8.32 16.63 -2.75
N TYR A 206 7.06 16.71 -2.29
CA TYR A 206 6.55 17.81 -1.47
C TYR A 206 6.36 17.46 0.01
N VAL A 207 6.74 16.25 0.45
CA VAL A 207 6.64 15.81 1.85
C VAL A 207 7.62 16.59 2.74
N THR A 208 8.80 16.92 2.22
CA THR A 208 9.90 17.56 2.96
C THR A 208 10.23 18.97 2.48
N ALA A 209 9.72 19.39 1.33
CA ALA A 209 10.07 20.68 0.74
C ALA A 209 9.21 21.84 1.26
N GLU A 210 9.87 22.96 1.59
CA GLU A 210 9.23 24.27 1.52
C GLU A 210 8.66 24.44 0.10
N LYS A 211 7.47 25.04 -0.05
CA LYS A 211 6.68 25.10 -1.31
C LYS A 211 7.44 25.49 -2.59
N ASP A 212 8.63 26.08 -2.47
CA ASP A 212 9.45 26.59 -3.57
C ASP A 212 10.76 25.81 -3.81
N LYS A 213 11.05 24.74 -3.05
CA LYS A 213 12.26 23.92 -3.26
C LYS A 213 11.93 22.64 -4.01
N GLN A 214 12.60 22.45 -5.14
CA GLN A 214 12.59 21.19 -5.86
C GLN A 214 13.53 20.23 -5.12
N GLU A 215 12.95 19.22 -4.45
CA GLU A 215 13.73 18.22 -3.73
C GLU A 215 13.54 16.85 -4.36
N ILE A 216 14.67 16.20 -4.65
CA ILE A 216 14.71 14.81 -5.09
C ILE A 216 14.92 13.95 -3.85
N ASN A 217 13.95 13.09 -3.57
CA ASN A 217 14.03 12.12 -2.50
C ASN A 217 14.21 10.74 -3.16
N LEU A 218 15.30 10.04 -2.86
CA LEU A 218 15.59 8.71 -3.43
C LEU A 218 15.16 7.57 -2.49
N SER A 219 14.59 7.88 -1.33
CA SER A 219 14.20 6.87 -0.33
C SER A 219 13.04 5.98 -0.78
N LEU A 220 12.90 4.84 -0.12
CA LEU A 220 11.79 3.92 -0.36
C LEU A 220 10.46 4.46 0.20
N SER A 221 10.48 5.11 1.37
CA SER A 221 9.25 5.48 2.08
C SER A 221 8.49 6.64 1.44
N HIS A 222 9.23 7.61 0.90
CA HIS A 222 8.64 8.84 0.34
C HIS A 222 9.23 9.22 -1.02
N GLY A 223 10.24 8.50 -1.52
CA GLY A 223 11.03 8.90 -2.67
C GLY A 223 10.78 8.10 -3.94
N LEU A 224 11.62 8.38 -4.93
CA LEU A 224 11.61 7.80 -6.26
C LEU A 224 11.64 6.26 -6.22
N SER A 225 12.42 5.67 -5.32
CA SER A 225 12.50 4.21 -5.18
C SER A 225 11.14 3.58 -4.88
N GLY A 226 10.38 4.13 -3.93
CA GLY A 226 9.06 3.64 -3.58
C GLY A 226 8.06 3.81 -4.71
N LEU A 227 8.10 4.98 -5.37
CA LEU A 227 7.26 5.26 -6.52
C LEU A 227 7.50 4.26 -7.64
N LEU A 228 8.76 3.98 -7.99
CA LEU A 228 9.11 3.04 -9.05
C LEU A 228 8.69 1.61 -8.72
N VAL A 229 8.85 1.15 -7.47
CA VAL A 229 8.37 -0.17 -7.04
C VAL A 229 6.86 -0.31 -7.29
N LEU A 230 6.08 0.71 -6.94
CA LEU A 230 4.62 0.68 -7.14
C LEU A 230 4.24 0.75 -8.63
N LEU A 231 4.95 1.54 -9.43
CA LEU A 231 4.74 1.57 -10.89
C LEU A 231 5.07 0.23 -11.55
N ILE A 232 6.14 -0.44 -11.13
CA ILE A 232 6.50 -1.79 -11.58
C ILE A 232 5.39 -2.79 -11.20
N GLN A 233 4.92 -2.76 -9.95
CA GLN A 233 3.81 -3.62 -9.50
C GLN A 233 2.53 -3.37 -10.30
N ALA A 234 2.22 -2.12 -10.62
CA ALA A 234 1.08 -1.79 -11.46
C ALA A 234 1.25 -2.33 -12.89
N GLN A 235 2.46 -2.20 -13.46
CA GLN A 235 2.80 -2.71 -14.79
C GLN A 235 2.59 -4.22 -14.93
N GLU A 236 2.81 -4.99 -13.86
CA GLU A 236 2.61 -6.44 -13.85
C GLU A 236 1.12 -6.85 -13.93
N LYS A 237 0.18 -5.93 -13.70
CA LYS A 237 -1.26 -6.22 -13.66
C LYS A 237 -2.07 -5.55 -14.76
N ILE A 238 -1.49 -4.63 -15.53
CA ILE A 238 -2.19 -3.92 -16.60
C ILE A 238 -1.70 -4.37 -17.99
N ALA A 239 -2.50 -4.05 -19.01
CA ALA A 239 -2.04 -4.18 -20.39
C ALA A 239 -0.77 -3.36 -20.63
N VAL A 240 0.08 -3.83 -21.55
CA VAL A 240 1.36 -3.17 -21.87
C VAL A 240 1.15 -1.69 -22.15
N ASN A 241 1.77 -0.85 -21.33
CA ASN A 241 1.76 0.60 -21.43
C ASN A 241 3.19 1.10 -21.71
N PRO A 242 3.52 1.49 -22.96
CA PRO A 242 4.86 1.96 -23.31
C PRO A 242 5.30 3.21 -22.56
N PHE A 243 4.36 4.09 -22.20
CA PHE A 243 4.67 5.32 -21.47
C PHE A 243 5.07 5.01 -20.02
N LEU A 244 4.35 4.10 -19.36
CA LEU A 244 4.74 3.57 -18.05
C LEU A 244 6.10 2.88 -18.11
N GLN A 245 6.32 2.02 -19.10
CA GLN A 245 7.59 1.32 -19.28
C GLN A 245 8.76 2.29 -19.43
N HIS A 246 8.61 3.31 -20.27
CA HIS A 246 9.62 4.35 -20.44
C HIS A 246 9.86 5.10 -19.13
N THR A 247 8.79 5.53 -18.44
CA THR A 247 8.88 6.23 -17.15
C THR A 247 9.63 5.42 -16.10
N VAL A 248 9.33 4.12 -15.99
CA VAL A 248 10.02 3.21 -15.05
C VAL A 248 11.49 3.06 -15.43
N MET A 249 11.80 2.83 -16.70
CA MET A 249 13.18 2.64 -17.15
C MET A 249 14.02 3.90 -16.95
N GLU A 250 13.52 5.07 -17.33
CA GLU A 250 14.23 6.33 -17.13
C GLU A 250 14.32 6.73 -15.66
N GLY A 251 13.32 6.35 -14.84
CA GLY A 251 13.42 6.51 -13.39
C GLY A 251 14.53 5.67 -12.75
N ILE A 252 14.69 4.43 -13.23
CA ILE A 252 15.81 3.56 -12.81
C ILE A 252 17.14 4.14 -13.28
N ASN A 253 17.23 4.61 -14.54
CA ASN A 253 18.45 5.25 -15.06
C ASN A 253 18.84 6.45 -14.20
N PHE A 254 17.86 7.31 -13.87
CA PHE A 254 18.08 8.46 -13.02
C PHE A 254 18.61 8.02 -11.64
N MET A 255 17.96 7.05 -10.98
CA MET A 255 18.44 6.53 -9.70
C MET A 255 19.89 6.03 -9.76
N LEU A 256 20.24 5.26 -10.79
CA LEU A 256 21.58 4.73 -10.97
C LEU A 256 22.62 5.83 -11.23
N ALA A 257 22.25 6.90 -11.92
CA ALA A 257 23.11 8.07 -12.11
C ALA A 257 23.43 8.79 -10.79
N GLN A 258 22.54 8.69 -9.79
CA GLN A 258 22.75 9.24 -8.44
C GLN A 258 23.62 8.36 -7.53
N GLN A 259 24.14 7.24 -8.02
CA GLN A 259 25.01 6.37 -7.25
C GLN A 259 26.30 7.09 -6.86
N ALA A 260 26.57 7.18 -5.57
CA ALA A 260 27.77 7.78 -5.00
C ALA A 260 28.72 6.70 -4.47
N GLU A 261 30.03 6.99 -4.52
CA GLU A 261 31.01 6.18 -3.82
C GLU A 261 30.89 6.35 -2.30
N VAL A 262 31.09 5.24 -1.58
CA VAL A 262 31.14 5.25 -0.10
C VAL A 262 32.39 6.00 0.35
N ASP A 263 32.20 7.04 1.15
CA ASP A 263 33.29 7.83 1.75
C ASP A 263 33.29 7.61 3.27
N PHE A 264 34.12 6.66 3.72
CA PHE A 264 34.29 6.34 5.13
C PHE A 264 34.85 7.51 5.94
N LEU A 265 35.66 8.39 5.32
CA LEU A 265 36.26 9.54 6.01
C LEU A 265 35.22 10.62 6.29
N LYS A 266 34.21 10.76 5.42
CA LYS A 266 33.09 11.68 5.60
C LYS A 266 31.84 11.03 6.19
N ASN A 267 31.93 9.79 6.66
CA ASN A 267 30.81 9.00 7.17
C ASN A 267 29.63 8.91 6.18
N LYS A 268 29.92 8.95 4.87
CA LYS A 268 28.92 8.73 3.81
C LYS A 268 28.89 7.25 3.47
N LEU A 269 28.08 6.51 4.23
CA LEU A 269 28.01 5.05 4.13
C LEU A 269 26.93 4.54 3.16
N SER A 270 26.13 5.44 2.56
CA SER A 270 25.08 5.07 1.61
C SER A 270 25.55 5.26 0.18
N PHE A 271 25.36 4.23 -0.65
CA PHE A 271 25.57 4.31 -2.10
C PHE A 271 24.56 5.23 -2.80
N PHE A 272 23.36 5.40 -2.22
CA PHE A 272 22.35 6.33 -2.73
C PHE A 272 22.07 7.40 -1.67
N PRO A 273 22.36 8.68 -1.93
CA PRO A 273 22.10 9.74 -0.98
C PRO A 273 20.60 9.90 -0.75
N PHE A 274 20.19 10.27 0.47
CA PHE A 274 18.77 10.46 0.80
C PHE A 274 18.15 11.65 0.05
N HIS A 275 18.94 12.70 -0.14
CA HIS A 275 18.62 13.88 -0.93
C HIS A 275 19.77 14.16 -1.90
N ASP A 276 19.43 14.53 -3.12
CA ASP A 276 20.39 15.17 -4.00
C ASP A 276 20.35 16.70 -3.81
N LYS A 277 21.52 17.34 -3.81
CA LYS A 277 21.64 18.79 -3.66
C LYS A 277 21.59 19.45 -5.03
N GLN A 278 20.39 19.95 -5.35
CA GLN A 278 20.09 20.98 -6.36
C GLN A 278 20.49 20.65 -7.81
N CYS A 279 19.47 20.41 -8.64
CA CYS A 279 19.41 21.00 -9.98
C CYS A 279 18.88 22.44 -9.88
#